data_AF-A0AAP9DQH3-F1
#
_entry.id   AF-A0AAP9DQH3-F1
#
_cell.length_a   1.000
_cell.length_b   1.000
_cell.length_c   1.000
_cell.angle_alpha   90.00
_cell.angle_beta   90.00
_cell.angle_gamma   90.00
#
_symmetry.space_group_name_H-M   'P 1'
#
loop_
_entity.id
_entity.type
_entity.pdbx_description
1 polymer ?
#
loop_
_entity_poly.entity_id
_entity_poly.type
_entity_poly.pdbx_seq_one_letter_code
_entity_poly.pdbx_strand_id
1 'polypeptide(L)'
;MVSLDYIWNAVHRELFFEKIFSADIDWDGQLDRRDTGEFDKNWISNHEVVQNAGDPMFPDSEIDKLREFACKKVFAITQNPDLAGYVSDDFGLIGEAVQKNAVTPWIKGLIKDYIEGTFPISSRVDENGTDE
;
A
#
# COMPACT_ATOMS: atom_id res chain seq x y z
N MET A 1 -9.25 -8.55 12.42
CA MET A 1 -9.27 -7.13 12.03
C MET A 1 -7.82 -6.73 11.79
N VAL A 2 -7.51 -6.08 10.67
CA VAL A 2 -6.15 -5.54 10.45
C VAL A 2 -5.94 -4.40 11.43
N SER A 3 -4.80 -4.40 12.14
CA SER A 3 -4.42 -3.34 13.10
C SER A 3 -3.12 -2.69 12.68
N LEU A 4 -2.82 -1.51 13.26
CA LEU A 4 -1.58 -0.80 12.97
C LEU A 4 -0.36 -1.64 13.42
N ASP A 5 -0.46 -2.31 14.58
CA ASP A 5 0.56 -3.25 15.06
C ASP A 5 0.81 -4.39 14.08
N TYR A 6 -0.24 -4.91 13.44
CA TYR A 6 -0.09 -5.96 12.43
C TYR A 6 0.72 -5.47 11.22
N ILE A 7 0.44 -4.24 10.75
CA ILE A 7 1.18 -3.61 9.64
C ILE A 7 2.64 -3.36 10.05
N TRP A 8 2.87 -2.80 11.24
CA TRP A 8 4.22 -2.56 11.76
C TRP A 8 5.03 -3.85 11.89
N ASN A 9 4.41 -4.91 12.43
CA ASN A 9 5.04 -6.22 12.54
C ASN A 9 5.35 -6.82 11.17
N ALA A 10 4.59 -6.52 10.12
CA ALA A 10 4.86 -6.99 8.77
C ALA A 10 6.06 -6.27 8.14
N VAL A 11 6.06 -4.92 8.14
CA VAL A 11 7.12 -4.12 7.49
C VAL A 11 8.48 -4.21 8.18
N HIS A 12 8.52 -4.63 9.45
CA HIS A 12 9.76 -4.90 10.18
C HIS A 12 10.27 -6.34 10.03
N ARG A 13 9.55 -7.21 9.30
CA ARG A 13 10.08 -8.55 9.00
C ARG A 13 11.33 -8.43 8.15
N GLU A 14 12.25 -9.35 8.38
CA GLU A 14 13.48 -9.42 7.62
C GLU A 14 13.18 -9.54 6.11
N LEU A 15 13.87 -8.73 5.32
CA LEU A 15 13.77 -8.68 3.86
C LEU A 15 12.38 -8.33 3.33
N PHE A 16 11.49 -7.70 4.10
CA PHE A 16 10.12 -7.39 3.66
C PHE A 16 10.13 -6.56 2.36
N PHE A 17 10.87 -5.46 2.33
CA PHE A 17 10.96 -4.60 1.15
C PHE A 17 11.91 -5.19 0.10
N GLU A 18 13.01 -5.81 0.53
CA GLU A 18 14.01 -6.43 -0.35
C GLU A 18 13.40 -7.53 -1.22
N LYS A 19 12.48 -8.34 -0.69
CA LYS A 19 11.77 -9.37 -1.46
C LYS A 19 10.97 -8.81 -2.65
N ILE A 20 10.51 -7.58 -2.54
CA ILE A 20 9.71 -6.92 -3.58
C ILE A 20 10.61 -6.13 -4.53
N PHE A 21 11.58 -5.41 -3.96
CA PHE A 21 12.24 -4.30 -4.63
C PHE A 21 13.71 -4.56 -4.99
N SER A 22 14.29 -5.69 -4.61
CA SER A 22 15.68 -6.04 -4.99
C SER A 22 15.81 -6.58 -6.42
N ALA A 23 14.69 -6.79 -7.13
CA ALA A 23 14.72 -7.20 -8.53
C ALA A 23 15.02 -6.00 -9.45
N ASP A 24 15.80 -6.26 -10.50
CA ASP A 24 16.05 -5.31 -11.58
C ASP A 24 14.85 -5.29 -12.52
N ILE A 25 13.90 -4.40 -12.24
CA ILE A 25 12.61 -4.24 -12.94
C ILE A 25 12.54 -2.80 -13.45
N ASP A 26 11.92 -2.63 -14.62
CA ASP A 26 11.50 -1.31 -15.12
C ASP A 26 10.38 -0.75 -14.24
N TRP A 27 10.78 -0.07 -13.15
CA TRP A 27 9.85 0.51 -12.17
C TRP A 27 9.01 1.61 -12.79
N ASP A 28 9.59 2.48 -13.62
CA ASP A 28 8.85 3.56 -14.27
C ASP A 28 7.72 2.99 -15.13
N GLY A 29 7.99 1.93 -15.91
CA GLY A 29 6.96 1.20 -16.65
C GLY A 29 5.93 0.49 -15.77
N GLN A 30 6.26 0.07 -14.54
CA GLN A 30 5.25 -0.44 -13.59
C GLN A 30 4.38 0.68 -13.01
N LEU A 31 4.95 1.84 -12.74
CA LEU A 31 4.23 3.01 -12.22
C LEU A 31 3.24 3.54 -13.27
N ASP A 32 3.67 3.67 -14.53
CA ASP A 32 2.78 4.06 -15.65
C ASP A 32 1.56 3.14 -15.79
N ARG A 33 1.72 1.84 -15.49
CA ARG A 33 0.63 0.87 -15.47
C ARG A 33 -0.30 1.04 -14.27
N ARG A 34 0.19 1.51 -13.13
CA ARG A 34 -0.64 1.83 -11.96
C ARG A 34 -1.47 3.09 -12.17
N ASP A 35 -0.89 4.09 -12.84
CA ASP A 35 -1.52 5.39 -13.11
C ASP A 35 -2.58 5.36 -14.22
N THR A 36 -2.88 4.17 -14.75
CA THR A 36 -3.87 3.99 -15.80
C THR A 36 -4.78 2.80 -15.49
N GLY A 37 -5.96 2.82 -16.09
CA GLY A 37 -6.88 1.68 -16.02
C GLY A 37 -7.59 1.54 -14.68
N GLU A 38 -7.69 0.29 -14.20
CA GLU A 38 -8.52 -0.06 -13.04
C GLU A 38 -7.80 0.15 -11.70
N PHE A 39 -6.48 0.00 -11.67
CA PHE A 39 -5.73 0.15 -10.44
C PHE A 39 -5.87 1.58 -9.90
N ASP A 40 -5.59 2.60 -10.74
CA ASP A 40 -5.75 4.01 -10.41
C ASP A 40 -7.16 4.33 -9.90
N LYS A 41 -8.19 3.92 -10.65
CA LYS A 41 -9.61 4.12 -10.27
C LYS A 41 -9.93 3.52 -8.91
N ASN A 42 -9.45 2.30 -8.65
CA ASN A 42 -9.69 1.64 -7.38
C ASN A 42 -8.92 2.31 -6.24
N TRP A 43 -7.67 2.73 -6.46
CA TRP A 43 -6.88 3.45 -5.46
C TRP A 43 -7.57 4.76 -5.07
N ILE A 44 -7.96 5.58 -6.06
CA ILE A 44 -8.68 6.84 -5.86
C ILE A 44 -9.99 6.60 -5.12
N SER A 45 -10.82 5.66 -5.59
CA SER A 45 -12.12 5.36 -4.97
C SER A 45 -11.97 4.91 -3.51
N ASN A 46 -10.98 4.07 -3.20
CA ASN A 46 -10.74 3.61 -1.83
C ASN A 46 -10.15 4.70 -0.95
N HIS A 47 -9.29 5.57 -1.50
CA HIS A 47 -8.83 6.77 -0.80
C HIS A 47 -10.00 7.69 -0.44
N GLU A 48 -10.92 7.95 -1.36
CA GLU A 48 -12.14 8.72 -1.07
C GLU A 48 -13.01 8.07 0.01
N VAL A 49 -13.18 6.74 -0.02
CA VAL A 49 -13.92 6.00 1.03
C VAL A 49 -13.27 6.20 2.40
N VAL A 50 -11.94 6.11 2.50
CA VAL A 50 -11.20 6.27 3.75
C VAL A 50 -11.23 7.73 4.23
N GLN A 51 -11.12 8.70 3.33
CA GLN A 51 -11.21 10.12 3.67
C GLN A 51 -12.57 10.50 4.26
N ASN A 52 -13.65 9.90 3.75
CA ASN A 52 -15.03 10.12 4.23
C ASN A 52 -15.47 9.17 5.36
N ALA A 53 -14.57 8.33 5.88
CA ALA A 53 -14.88 7.43 6.99
C ALA A 53 -14.97 8.17 8.34
N GLY A 54 -15.22 7.42 9.41
CA GLY A 54 -15.37 7.96 10.76
C GLY A 54 -14.09 8.59 11.34
N ASP A 55 -14.20 9.03 12.60
CA ASP A 55 -13.10 9.69 13.29
C ASP A 55 -11.87 8.79 13.47
N PRO A 56 -10.65 9.35 13.44
CA PRO A 56 -9.43 8.60 13.62
C PRO A 56 -9.32 8.04 15.05
N MET A 57 -8.98 6.75 15.17
CA MET A 57 -8.81 6.06 16.45
C MET A 57 -7.44 6.33 17.12
N PHE A 58 -6.46 6.84 16.38
CA PHE A 58 -5.12 7.17 16.86
C PHE A 58 -4.53 8.36 16.06
N PRO A 59 -3.44 9.01 16.50
CA PRO A 59 -2.93 10.23 15.85
C PRO A 59 -2.33 9.99 14.46
N ASP A 60 -2.43 10.99 13.58
CA ASP A 60 -1.88 10.98 12.22
C ASP A 60 -0.35 10.78 12.20
N SER A 61 0.34 11.16 13.27
CA SER A 61 1.78 10.96 13.41
C SER A 61 2.21 9.48 13.35
N GLU A 62 1.31 8.54 13.64
CA GLU A 62 1.60 7.12 13.46
C GLU A 62 1.62 6.71 11.97
N ILE A 63 0.79 7.36 11.16
CA ILE A 63 0.74 7.17 9.71
C ILE A 63 1.96 7.84 9.07
N ASP A 64 2.31 9.05 9.50
CA ASP A 64 3.52 9.75 9.02
C ASP A 64 4.78 8.90 9.21
N LYS A 65 4.93 8.27 10.38
CA LYS A 65 6.05 7.36 10.66
C LYS A 65 6.05 6.15 9.73
N LEU A 66 4.89 5.56 9.45
CA LEU A 66 4.78 4.40 8.58
C LEU A 66 5.12 4.76 7.13
N ARG A 67 4.61 5.90 6.65
CA ARG A 67 4.92 6.48 5.33
C ARG A 67 6.41 6.75 5.19
N GLU A 68 7.00 7.45 6.16
CA GLU A 68 8.43 7.78 6.17
C GLU A 68 9.31 6.51 6.19
N PHE A 69 8.95 5.51 7.00
CA PHE A 69 9.67 4.26 7.07
C PHE A 69 9.66 3.52 5.73
N ALA A 70 8.48 3.36 5.13
CA ALA A 70 8.34 2.70 3.84
C ALA A 70 9.10 3.44 2.73
N CYS A 71 8.93 4.77 2.64
CA CYS A 71 9.64 5.61 1.68
C CYS A 71 11.15 5.44 1.78
N LYS A 72 11.73 5.60 2.98
CA LYS A 72 13.17 5.48 3.19
C LYS A 72 13.70 4.10 2.87
N LYS A 73 12.96 3.04 3.20
CA LYS A 73 13.35 1.65 2.91
C LYS A 73 13.38 1.38 1.42
N VAL A 74 12.32 1.73 0.70
CA VAL A 74 12.23 1.53 -0.75
C VAL A 74 13.30 2.35 -1.47
N PHE A 75 13.43 3.64 -1.14
CA PHE A 75 14.44 4.50 -1.74
C PHE A 75 15.86 3.96 -1.53
N ALA A 76 16.18 3.47 -0.32
CA ALA A 76 17.49 2.88 -0.05
C ALA A 76 17.80 1.66 -0.94
N ILE A 77 16.80 0.87 -1.30
CA ILE A 77 16.96 -0.34 -2.14
C ILE A 77 17.03 0.02 -3.63
N THR A 78 16.11 0.85 -4.11
CA THR A 78 15.90 1.05 -5.55
C THR A 78 16.55 2.31 -6.10
N GLN A 79 16.88 3.28 -5.24
CA GLN A 79 17.28 4.64 -5.62
C GLN A 79 16.26 5.33 -6.56
N ASN A 80 15.01 4.86 -6.58
CA ASN A 80 13.92 5.44 -7.37
C ASN A 80 12.97 6.22 -6.42
N PRO A 81 12.99 7.57 -6.46
CA PRO A 81 12.18 8.39 -5.56
C PRO A 81 10.68 8.30 -5.87
N ASP A 82 10.30 8.10 -7.14
CA ASP A 82 8.90 7.99 -7.54
C ASP A 82 8.30 6.71 -6.98
N LEU A 83 8.98 5.57 -7.17
CA LEU A 83 8.56 4.30 -6.57
C LEU A 83 8.44 4.39 -5.04
N ALA A 84 9.40 5.05 -4.38
CA ALA A 84 9.34 5.26 -2.93
C ALA A 84 8.13 6.13 -2.52
N GLY A 85 7.77 7.12 -3.33
CA GLY A 85 6.55 7.93 -3.18
C GLY A 85 5.27 7.08 -3.28
N TYR A 86 5.15 6.26 -4.32
CA TYR A 86 3.97 5.39 -4.50
C TYR A 86 3.80 4.39 -3.36
N VAL A 87 4.89 3.76 -2.92
CA VAL A 87 4.84 2.85 -1.77
C VAL A 87 4.48 3.60 -0.49
N SER A 88 5.02 4.81 -0.29
CA SER A 88 4.65 5.67 0.83
C SER A 88 3.15 6.01 0.81
N ASP A 89 2.58 6.32 -0.34
CA ASP A 89 1.16 6.63 -0.49
C ASP A 89 0.27 5.41 -0.21
N ASP A 90 0.67 4.21 -0.64
CA ASP A 90 -0.01 2.97 -0.31
C ASP A 90 -0.04 2.71 1.20
N PHE A 91 1.10 2.87 1.88
CA PHE A 91 1.17 2.70 3.33
C PHE A 91 0.42 3.80 4.08
N GLY A 92 0.31 5.00 3.50
CA GLY A 92 -0.59 6.04 3.96
C GLY A 92 -2.04 5.60 3.92
N LEU A 93 -2.53 5.17 2.75
CA LEU A 93 -3.90 4.68 2.57
C LEU A 93 -4.21 3.51 3.52
N ILE A 94 -3.30 2.54 3.64
CA ILE A 94 -3.43 1.41 4.57
C ILE A 94 -3.53 1.90 6.02
N GLY A 95 -2.64 2.82 6.42
CA GLY A 95 -2.60 3.39 7.77
C GLY A 95 -3.89 4.13 8.12
N GLU A 96 -4.36 5.00 7.24
CA GLU A 96 -5.61 5.76 7.39
C GLU A 96 -6.84 4.84 7.44
N ALA A 97 -6.88 3.82 6.58
CA ALA A 97 -7.97 2.85 6.57
C ALA A 97 -8.05 2.08 7.90
N VAL A 98 -6.91 1.70 8.46
CA VAL A 98 -6.84 1.08 9.79
C VAL A 98 -7.23 2.09 10.88
N GLN A 99 -6.75 3.33 10.80
CA GLN A 99 -7.01 4.41 11.75
C GLN A 99 -8.50 4.72 11.87
N LYS A 100 -9.24 4.67 10.76
CA LYS A 100 -10.68 5.01 10.71
C LYS A 100 -11.60 3.78 10.66
N ASN A 101 -11.06 2.58 10.87
CA ASN A 101 -11.78 1.30 10.77
C ASN A 101 -12.53 1.15 9.42
N ALA A 102 -11.88 1.58 8.34
CA ALA A 102 -12.42 1.68 6.97
C ALA A 102 -11.70 0.76 5.97
N VAL A 103 -11.09 -0.34 6.45
CA VAL A 103 -10.37 -1.30 5.59
C VAL A 103 -11.34 -2.06 4.69
N THR A 104 -11.44 -1.62 3.43
CA THR A 104 -12.26 -2.25 2.38
C THR A 104 -11.65 -3.58 1.87
N PRO A 105 -12.40 -4.41 1.12
CA PRO A 105 -11.84 -5.60 0.49
C PRO A 105 -10.66 -5.30 -0.44
N TRP A 106 -10.71 -4.20 -1.20
CA TRP A 106 -9.61 -3.81 -2.08
C TRP A 106 -8.35 -3.42 -1.30
N ILE A 107 -8.48 -2.67 -0.20
CA ILE A 107 -7.34 -2.34 0.68
C ILE A 107 -6.77 -3.61 1.34
N LYS A 108 -7.60 -4.61 1.66
CA LYS A 108 -7.07 -5.93 2.10
C LYS A 108 -6.25 -6.62 1.02
N GLY A 109 -6.67 -6.52 -0.25
CA GLY A 109 -5.91 -6.99 -1.40
C GLY A 109 -4.55 -6.28 -1.51
N LEU A 110 -4.55 -4.95 -1.41
CA LEU A 110 -3.33 -4.14 -1.38
C LEU A 110 -2.35 -4.59 -0.28
N ILE A 111 -2.86 -4.79 0.94
CA ILE A 111 -2.06 -5.30 2.08
C ILE A 111 -1.52 -6.70 1.78
N LYS A 112 -2.34 -7.58 1.18
CA LYS A 112 -1.96 -8.95 0.85
C LYS A 112 -0.82 -8.99 -0.16
N ASP A 113 -0.88 -8.20 -1.22
CA ASP A 113 0.18 -8.15 -2.25
C ASP A 113 1.54 -7.83 -1.61
N TYR A 114 1.61 -6.80 -0.76
CA TYR A 114 2.84 -6.47 -0.03
C TYR A 114 3.30 -7.59 0.90
N ILE A 115 2.40 -8.24 1.64
CA ILE A 115 2.75 -9.35 2.54
C ILE A 115 3.27 -10.57 1.77
N GLU A 116 2.73 -10.81 0.58
CA GLU A 116 3.15 -11.89 -0.31
C GLU A 116 4.43 -11.54 -1.10
N GLY A 117 4.97 -10.33 -0.93
CA GLY A 117 6.21 -9.89 -1.56
C GLY A 117 6.02 -9.45 -3.01
N THR A 118 4.84 -8.97 -3.38
CA THR A 118 4.51 -8.50 -4.73
C THR A 118 4.19 -7.01 -4.72
N PHE A 119 4.71 -6.26 -5.69
CA PHE A 119 4.32 -4.85 -5.87
C PHE A 119 2.90 -4.79 -6.46
N PRO A 120 1.96 -4.06 -5.84
CA PRO A 120 0.57 -4.05 -6.26
C PRO A 120 0.39 -3.34 -7.60
N ILE A 121 0.14 -4.14 -8.64
CA ILE A 121 -0.10 -3.68 -10.02
C ILE A 121 -1.42 -4.20 -10.60
N SER A 122 -2.10 -5.12 -9.90
CA SER A 122 -3.35 -5.74 -10.36
C SER A 122 -4.54 -5.21 -9.58
N SER A 123 -5.69 -5.10 -10.23
CA SER A 123 -6.95 -4.57 -9.66
C SER A 123 -7.64 -5.51 -8.67
N ARG A 124 -6.99 -6.60 -8.22
CA ARG A 124 -7.63 -7.75 -7.58
C ARG A 124 -8.76 -7.39 -6.62
N VAL A 125 -9.97 -7.74 -7.06
CA VAL A 125 -11.15 -7.91 -6.21
C VAL A 125 -11.53 -9.39 -6.29
N ASP A 126 -11.09 -10.23 -5.36
CA ASP A 126 -11.80 -11.50 -5.18
C ASP A 126 -11.63 -12.14 -3.80
N GLU A 127 -12.79 -12.29 -3.15
CA GLU A 127 -13.19 -13.64 -2.78
C GLU A 127 -14.64 -13.97 -3.20
N ASN A 128 -15.35 -13.13 -3.98
CA ASN A 128 -16.70 -13.46 -4.51
C ASN A 128 -17.12 -12.78 -5.84
N GLY A 129 -16.27 -12.81 -6.88
CA GLY A 129 -16.67 -12.66 -8.30
C GLY A 129 -16.83 -11.21 -8.79
N THR A 130 -16.32 -10.81 -9.94
CA THR A 130 -15.62 -11.46 -11.06
C THR A 130 -14.60 -10.45 -11.59
N ASP A 131 -13.54 -10.91 -12.25
CA ASP A 131 -13.15 -10.43 -13.59
C ASP A 131 -11.98 -11.30 -14.12
N GLU A 132 -12.20 -11.91 -15.28
CA GLU A 132 -11.15 -12.30 -16.24
C GLU A 132 -10.87 -11.11 -17.17
#